data_AF-A0A6A6GT18-F1
#
_entry.id   AF-A0A6A6GT18-F1
#
_cell.length_a   1.000
_cell.length_b   1.000
_cell.length_c   1.000
_cell.angle_alpha   90.00
_cell.angle_beta   90.00
_cell.angle_gamma   90.00
#
_symmetry.space_group_name_H-M   'P 1'
#
loop_
_entity.id
_entity.type
_entity.pdbx_description
1 polymer ?
#
loop_
_entity_poly.entity_id
_entity_poly.type
_entity_poly.pdbx_seq_one_letter_code
_entity_poly.pdbx_strand_id
1 'polypeptide(L)'
;AAAALANGSAKRCASTSEASPAKKQTKWTPEEDALNVELRGSGMKWEDISKRLPGRSAISCRLRYQNYIERRSEWDEEKKNKLARLYERFKKEMWEKVAKELCMPYRAAEAMHWHLGEHEMATRANVPIFQLSNLSTSVPS
;
A
#
# COMPACT_ATOMS: atom_id res chain seq x y z
N ALA A 1 -36.51 -15.24 54.31
CA ALA A 1 -36.80 -14.89 52.91
C ALA A 1 -35.52 -15.08 52.10
N ALA A 2 -35.62 -15.78 50.98
CA ALA A 2 -34.53 -16.16 50.08
C ALA A 2 -34.29 -15.09 48.99
N ALA A 3 -33.05 -15.02 48.47
CA ALA A 3 -32.62 -14.76 47.09
C ALA A 3 -31.17 -14.24 47.13
N ALA A 4 -30.12 -14.98 46.78
CA ALA A 4 -29.73 -15.60 45.49
C ALA A 4 -29.02 -14.62 44.52
N LEU A 5 -27.89 -15.13 43.99
CA LEU A 5 -26.78 -14.52 43.25
C LEU A 5 -27.14 -14.00 41.86
N ALA A 6 -26.33 -13.06 41.34
CA ALA A 6 -26.19 -12.84 39.90
C ALA A 6 -24.73 -12.54 39.52
N ASN A 7 -24.03 -13.56 39.03
CA ASN A 7 -22.88 -13.47 38.14
C ASN A 7 -23.37 -13.78 36.72
N GLY A 8 -22.92 -13.03 35.71
CA GLY A 8 -23.36 -13.26 34.33
C GLY A 8 -22.45 -12.62 33.28
N SER A 9 -21.37 -13.31 32.93
CA SER A 9 -20.55 -13.06 31.75
C SER A 9 -21.28 -13.40 30.44
N ALA A 10 -20.86 -12.70 29.38
CA ALA A 10 -20.96 -13.05 27.96
C ALA A 10 -22.35 -13.06 27.28
N LYS A 11 -22.57 -12.09 26.39
CA LYS A 11 -23.44 -12.27 25.22
C LYS A 11 -22.60 -12.25 23.95
N ARG A 12 -22.28 -13.46 23.50
CA ARG A 12 -21.77 -13.79 22.18
C ARG A 12 -23.01 -14.02 21.32
N CYS A 13 -23.28 -13.16 20.34
CA CYS A 13 -24.38 -13.38 19.40
C CYS A 13 -23.83 -14.17 18.19
N ALA A 14 -24.09 -15.48 18.21
CA ALA A 14 -24.02 -16.31 17.01
C ALA A 14 -25.31 -16.12 16.20
N SER A 15 -25.17 -15.86 14.90
CA SER A 15 -26.23 -16.14 13.92
C SER A 15 -25.62 -17.07 12.88
N THR A 16 -26.10 -18.31 12.89
CA THR A 16 -25.75 -19.35 11.94
C THR A 16 -26.58 -19.17 10.66
N SER A 17 -25.92 -19.03 9.51
CA SER A 17 -26.49 -19.49 8.24
C SER A 17 -25.36 -20.00 7.35
N GLU A 18 -25.44 -21.31 7.07
CA GLU A 18 -24.75 -22.12 6.07
C GLU A 18 -23.23 -21.94 5.89
N ALA A 19 -22.52 -22.90 6.50
CA ALA A 19 -21.13 -23.21 6.22
C ALA A 19 -20.96 -23.66 4.75
N SER A 20 -20.55 -22.73 3.88
CA SER A 20 -19.79 -23.09 2.68
C SER A 20 -18.40 -23.55 3.11
N PRO A 21 -17.82 -24.60 2.48
CA PRO A 21 -16.55 -25.16 2.91
C PRO A 21 -15.50 -24.05 2.87
N ALA A 22 -14.69 -23.95 3.92
CA ALA A 22 -13.62 -22.97 4.06
C ALA A 22 -12.64 -23.12 2.88
N LYS A 23 -12.93 -22.42 1.78
CA LYS A 23 -12.06 -22.31 0.62
C LYS A 23 -10.79 -21.63 1.09
N LYS A 24 -9.66 -22.31 0.90
CA LYS A 24 -8.31 -21.78 1.09
C LYS A 24 -8.30 -20.31 0.64
N GLN A 25 -8.05 -19.41 1.59
CA GLN A 25 -8.16 -17.97 1.39
C GLN A 25 -7.25 -17.57 0.23
N THR A 26 -7.85 -17.39 -0.94
CA THR A 26 -7.12 -17.25 -2.19
C THR A 26 -6.50 -15.85 -2.23
N LYS A 27 -5.33 -15.70 -2.86
CA LYS A 27 -4.70 -14.40 -3.04
C LYS A 27 -5.71 -13.43 -3.68
N TRP A 28 -5.75 -12.18 -3.21
CA TRP A 28 -6.61 -11.16 -3.81
C TRP A 28 -6.15 -10.89 -5.25
N THR A 29 -7.11 -10.89 -6.16
CA THR A 29 -6.91 -10.54 -7.56
C THR A 29 -7.12 -9.03 -7.79
N PRO A 30 -6.49 -8.45 -8.82
CA PRO A 30 -6.71 -7.04 -9.18
C PRO A 30 -8.18 -6.71 -9.44
N GLU A 31 -8.94 -7.63 -10.01
CA GLU A 31 -10.37 -7.48 -10.29
C GLU A 31 -11.18 -7.40 -9.00
N GLU A 32 -10.90 -8.27 -8.03
CA GLU A 32 -11.51 -8.21 -6.70
C GLU A 32 -11.16 -6.91 -5.97
N ASP A 33 -9.92 -6.42 -6.10
CA ASP A 33 -9.50 -5.14 -5.53
C ASP A 33 -10.25 -3.96 -6.13
N ALA A 34 -10.34 -3.91 -7.47
CA ALA A 34 -11.07 -2.86 -8.18
C ALA A 34 -12.54 -2.84 -7.76
N LEU A 35 -13.19 -3.99 -7.71
CA LEU A 35 -14.59 -4.11 -7.32
C LEU A 35 -14.81 -3.74 -5.84
N ASN A 36 -13.91 -4.13 -4.94
CA ASN A 36 -13.97 -3.74 -3.52
C ASN A 36 -13.84 -2.21 -3.37
N VAL A 37 -12.95 -1.58 -4.13
CA VAL A 37 -12.78 -0.12 -4.13
C VAL A 37 -14.00 0.60 -4.71
N GLU A 38 -14.50 0.14 -5.84
CA GLU A 38 -15.67 0.73 -6.52
C GLU A 38 -16.90 0.70 -5.63
N LEU A 39 -17.26 -0.48 -5.11
CA LEU A 39 -18.44 -0.67 -4.28
C LEU A 39 -18.34 0.10 -2.97
N ARG A 40 -17.14 0.21 -2.39
CA ARG A 40 -16.95 1.03 -1.20
C ARG A 40 -17.04 2.53 -1.53
N GLY A 41 -16.51 2.94 -2.67
CA GLY A 41 -16.62 4.31 -3.20
C GLY A 41 -18.07 4.73 -3.46
N SER A 42 -18.94 3.78 -3.83
CA SER A 42 -20.38 4.02 -3.99
C SER A 42 -21.16 4.07 -2.66
N GLY A 43 -20.48 4.02 -1.50
CA GLY A 43 -21.09 4.09 -0.17
C GLY A 43 -21.67 2.77 0.36
N MET A 44 -21.37 1.63 -0.26
CA MET A 44 -21.92 0.34 0.14
C MET A 44 -21.33 -0.15 1.49
N LYS A 45 -22.16 -0.84 2.28
CA LYS A 45 -21.76 -1.48 3.54
C LYS A 45 -20.93 -2.73 3.27
N TRP A 46 -20.00 -3.08 4.16
CA TRP A 46 -19.09 -4.21 3.99
C TRP A 46 -19.81 -5.55 3.87
N GLU A 47 -20.94 -5.68 4.57
CA GLU A 47 -21.82 -6.84 4.51
C GLU A 47 -22.34 -7.06 3.10
N ASP A 48 -22.76 -5.98 2.42
CA ASP A 48 -23.29 -6.05 1.06
C ASP A 48 -22.17 -6.19 0.00
N ILE A 49 -21.01 -5.58 0.25
CA ILE A 49 -19.80 -5.78 -0.59
C ILE A 49 -19.39 -7.26 -0.58
N SER A 50 -19.40 -7.91 0.59
CA SER A 50 -19.00 -9.32 0.71
C SER A 50 -19.90 -10.27 -0.09
N LYS A 51 -21.18 -9.94 -0.25
CA LYS A 51 -22.12 -10.71 -1.08
C LYS A 51 -21.79 -10.62 -2.58
N ARG A 52 -21.13 -9.54 -3.00
CA ARG A 52 -20.69 -9.30 -4.39
C ARG A 52 -19.30 -9.86 -4.67
N LEU A 53 -18.54 -10.22 -3.63
CA LEU A 53 -17.22 -10.84 -3.71
C LEU A 53 -17.29 -12.28 -3.19
N PRO A 54 -17.72 -13.25 -4.01
CA PRO A 54 -17.94 -14.62 -3.57
C PRO A 54 -16.66 -15.21 -2.99
N GLY A 55 -16.73 -15.72 -1.76
CA GLY A 55 -15.56 -16.28 -1.06
C GLY A 55 -14.76 -15.27 -0.23
N ARG A 56 -15.18 -13.99 -0.18
CA ARG A 56 -14.63 -12.98 0.73
C ARG A 56 -15.65 -12.64 1.82
N SER A 57 -15.20 -12.59 3.08
CA SER A 57 -16.04 -12.09 4.18
C SER A 57 -16.01 -10.56 4.24
N ALA A 58 -17.02 -9.95 4.88
CA ALA A 58 -17.06 -8.50 5.10
C ALA A 58 -15.79 -7.99 5.83
N ILE A 59 -15.31 -8.75 6.81
CA ILE A 59 -14.05 -8.47 7.52
C ILE A 59 -12.85 -8.51 6.55
N SER A 60 -12.78 -9.53 5.70
CA SER A 60 -11.72 -9.64 4.68
C SER A 60 -11.76 -8.48 3.69
N CYS A 61 -12.95 -8.02 3.28
CA CYS A 61 -13.11 -6.90 2.36
C CYS A 61 -12.63 -5.59 2.99
N ARG A 62 -13.03 -5.32 4.24
CA ARG A 62 -12.56 -4.14 4.99
C ARG A 62 -11.04 -4.16 5.19
N LEU A 63 -10.49 -5.29 5.63
CA LEU A 63 -9.04 -5.41 5.87
C LEU A 63 -8.26 -5.24 4.58
N ARG A 64 -8.74 -5.81 3.46
CA ARG A 64 -8.13 -5.61 2.15
C ARG A 64 -8.21 -4.16 1.72
N TYR A 65 -9.38 -3.53 1.81
CA TYR A 65 -9.56 -2.14 1.43
C TYR A 65 -8.65 -1.23 2.25
N GLN A 66 -8.56 -1.43 3.56
CA GLN A 66 -7.64 -0.68 4.42
C GLN A 66 -6.18 -0.88 3.99
N ASN A 67 -5.73 -2.13 3.81
CA ASN A 67 -4.37 -2.42 3.35
C ASN A 67 -4.09 -1.91 1.93
N TYR A 68 -5.08 -1.95 1.05
CA TYR A 68 -4.98 -1.53 -0.36
C TYR A 68 -4.92 -0.01 -0.45
N ILE A 69 -5.76 0.69 0.33
CA ILE A 69 -5.71 2.14 0.46
C ILE A 69 -4.45 2.58 1.18
N GLU A 70 -3.99 1.92 2.25
CA GLU A 70 -2.73 2.25 2.92
C GLU A 70 -1.54 2.10 1.96
N ARG A 71 -1.48 1.00 1.18
CA ARG A 71 -0.44 0.78 0.16
C ARG A 71 -0.55 1.72 -1.04
N ARG A 72 -1.75 2.11 -1.48
CA ARG A 72 -1.92 3.16 -2.52
C ARG A 72 -1.77 4.58 -1.97
N SER A 73 -1.94 4.78 -0.67
CA SER A 73 -1.79 6.06 0.06
C SER A 73 -0.34 6.34 0.44
N GLU A 74 0.58 5.41 0.20
CA GLU A 74 2.01 5.64 0.42
C GLU A 74 2.47 6.96 -0.24
N TRP A 75 1.88 7.32 -1.39
CA TRP A 75 2.00 8.65 -1.99
C TRP A 75 0.67 9.12 -2.58
N ASP A 76 -0.24 9.62 -1.76
CA ASP A 76 -1.38 10.41 -2.27
C ASP A 76 -0.90 11.70 -2.98
N GLU A 77 -1.79 12.30 -3.77
CA GLU A 77 -1.45 13.49 -4.58
C GLU A 77 -1.01 14.68 -3.72
N GLU A 78 -1.51 14.80 -2.49
CA GLU A 78 -1.09 15.87 -1.60
C GLU A 78 0.34 15.67 -1.10
N LYS A 79 0.73 14.44 -0.74
CA LYS A 79 2.11 14.09 -0.38
C LYS A 79 3.07 14.29 -1.54
N LYS A 80 2.68 13.90 -2.77
CA LYS A 80 3.48 14.16 -3.98
C LYS A 80 3.67 15.66 -4.22
N ASN A 81 2.58 16.44 -4.13
CA ASN A 81 2.62 17.88 -4.29
C ASN A 81 3.48 18.56 -3.21
N LYS A 82 3.37 18.10 -1.96
CA LYS A 82 4.18 18.59 -0.85
C LYS A 82 5.66 18.28 -1.08
N LEU A 83 6.00 17.07 -1.53
CA LEU A 83 7.37 16.72 -1.91
C LEU A 83 7.88 17.64 -3.02
N ALA A 84 7.12 17.83 -4.10
CA ALA A 84 7.52 18.69 -5.22
C ALA A 84 7.79 20.14 -4.77
N ARG A 85 6.93 20.71 -3.91
CA ARG A 85 7.13 22.06 -3.35
C ARG A 85 8.37 22.14 -2.47
N LEU A 86 8.62 21.14 -1.62
CA LEU A 86 9.80 21.09 -0.76
C LEU A 86 11.06 20.93 -1.59
N TYR A 87 11.04 20.06 -2.60
CA TYR A 87 12.14 19.91 -3.54
C TYR A 87 12.45 21.24 -4.22
N GLU A 88 11.48 21.93 -4.81
CA GLU A 88 11.70 23.22 -5.47
C GLU A 88 12.28 24.28 -4.53
N ARG A 89 11.83 24.29 -3.27
CA ARG A 89 12.32 25.21 -2.24
C ARG A 89 13.78 24.96 -1.86
N PHE A 90 14.21 23.70 -1.77
CA PHE A 90 15.52 23.33 -1.22
C PHE A 90 16.55 22.89 -2.26
N LYS A 91 16.14 22.60 -3.50
CA LYS A 91 17.02 22.00 -4.52
C LYS A 91 18.27 22.82 -4.82
N LYS A 92 18.18 24.16 -4.79
CA LYS A 92 19.35 25.03 -4.98
C LYS A 92 20.43 24.75 -3.93
N GLU A 93 20.08 24.79 -2.65
CA GLU A 93 21.02 24.56 -1.55
C GLU A 93 21.56 23.11 -1.53
N MET A 94 20.72 22.13 -1.84
CA MET A 94 21.14 20.73 -1.92
C MET A 94 22.16 20.50 -3.03
N TRP A 95 21.86 20.99 -4.24
CA TRP A 95 22.69 20.74 -5.41
C TRP A 95 23.90 21.67 -5.51
N GLU A 96 23.90 22.84 -4.87
CA GLU A 96 25.05 23.77 -4.90
C GLU A 96 26.35 23.12 -4.43
N LYS A 97 26.30 22.27 -3.40
CA LYS A 97 27.49 21.56 -2.90
C LYS A 97 28.06 20.62 -3.95
N VAL A 98 27.21 19.79 -4.55
CA VAL A 98 27.61 18.85 -5.61
C VAL A 98 28.11 19.61 -6.84
N ALA A 99 27.41 20.67 -7.22
CA ALA A 99 27.72 21.48 -8.38
C ALA A 99 29.06 22.21 -8.27
N LYS A 100 29.40 22.66 -7.06
CA LYS A 100 30.71 23.27 -6.75
C LYS A 100 31.85 22.29 -7.00
N GLU A 101 31.73 21.06 -6.52
CA GLU A 101 32.74 20.02 -6.75
C GLU A 101 32.83 19.62 -8.23
N LEU A 102 31.70 19.58 -8.94
CA LEU A 102 31.65 19.30 -10.38
C LEU A 102 32.03 20.50 -11.26
N CYS A 103 32.33 21.66 -10.67
CA CYS A 103 32.65 22.91 -11.39
C CYS A 103 31.58 23.27 -12.45
N MET A 104 30.30 23.10 -12.13
CA MET A 104 29.20 23.30 -13.06
C MET A 104 28.01 23.99 -12.36
N PRO A 105 27.04 24.57 -13.08
CA PRO A 105 25.86 25.15 -12.44
C PRO A 105 24.96 24.06 -11.82
N TYR A 106 24.34 24.35 -10.67
CA TYR A 106 23.54 23.36 -9.94
C TYR A 106 22.41 22.74 -10.75
N ARG A 107 21.80 23.52 -11.67
CA ARG A 107 20.75 23.04 -12.58
C ARG A 107 21.26 21.95 -13.53
N ALA A 108 22.52 22.05 -13.96
CA ALA A 108 23.13 21.05 -14.81
C ALA A 108 23.48 19.78 -14.01
N ALA A 109 23.95 19.91 -12.77
CA ALA A 109 24.17 18.77 -11.87
C ALA A 109 22.84 18.03 -11.56
N GLU A 110 21.78 18.77 -11.25
CA GLU A 110 20.41 18.24 -11.08
C GLU A 110 19.93 17.51 -12.34
N ALA A 111 20.09 18.13 -13.51
CA ALA A 111 19.71 17.51 -14.78
C ALA A 111 20.48 16.22 -15.04
N MET A 112 21.80 16.19 -14.83
CA MET A 112 22.59 14.97 -15.00
C MET A 112 22.15 13.85 -14.05
N HIS A 113 21.86 14.16 -12.80
CA HIS A 113 21.30 13.19 -11.84
C HIS A 113 20.01 12.57 -12.39
N TRP A 114 19.11 13.38 -12.96
CA TRP A 114 17.88 12.87 -13.56
C TRP A 114 18.12 12.00 -14.81
N HIS A 115 19.11 12.34 -15.65
CA HIS A 115 19.41 11.58 -16.86
C HIS A 115 20.07 10.22 -16.56
N LEU A 116 20.97 10.17 -15.57
CA LEU A 116 21.58 8.92 -15.14
C LEU A 116 20.55 8.03 -14.42
N GLY A 117 19.72 8.62 -13.57
CA GLY A 117 18.76 7.88 -12.76
C GLY A 117 19.45 7.04 -11.68
N GLU A 118 18.63 6.41 -10.82
CA GLU A 118 19.08 5.73 -9.60
C GLU A 118 20.11 4.62 -9.88
N HIS A 119 19.84 3.78 -10.87
CA HIS A 119 20.67 2.60 -11.15
C HIS A 119 22.08 2.99 -11.58
N GLU A 120 22.21 3.85 -12.59
CA GLU A 120 23.51 4.28 -13.09
C GLU A 120 24.30 5.11 -12.07
N MET A 121 23.60 5.92 -11.27
CA MET A 121 24.20 6.67 -10.15
C MET A 121 24.80 5.72 -9.11
N ALA A 122 24.04 4.70 -8.68
CA ALA A 122 24.50 3.73 -7.69
C ALA A 122 25.65 2.86 -8.20
N THR A 123 25.58 2.38 -9.45
CA THR A 123 26.67 1.62 -10.08
C THR A 123 27.96 2.41 -10.13
N ARG A 124 27.92 3.69 -10.56
CA ARG A 124 29.11 4.56 -10.61
C ARG A 124 29.68 4.89 -9.24
N ALA A 125 28.82 4.97 -8.22
CA ALA A 125 29.22 5.18 -6.84
C ALA A 125 29.66 3.89 -6.12
N ASN A 126 29.63 2.73 -6.78
CA ASN A 126 29.87 1.41 -6.18
C ASN A 126 28.95 1.11 -4.97
N VAL A 127 27.72 1.63 -5.00
CA VAL A 127 26.71 1.40 -3.97
C VAL A 127 25.86 0.20 -4.36
N PRO A 128 25.66 -0.79 -3.46
CA PRO A 128 24.81 -1.93 -3.75
C PRO A 128 23.36 -1.47 -3.92
N ILE A 129 22.79 -1.75 -5.09
CA ILE A 129 21.39 -1.47 -5.38
C ILE A 129 20.57 -2.54 -4.68
N PHE A 130 19.78 -2.15 -3.67
CA PHE A 130 18.79 -3.04 -3.09
C PHE A 130 17.68 -3.29 -4.12
N GLN A 131 17.86 -4.33 -4.92
CA GLN A 131 16.79 -4.84 -5.76
C GLN A 131 15.73 -5.43 -4.82
N LEU A 132 14.56 -4.82 -4.75
CA LEU A 132 13.35 -5.53 -4.37
C LEU A 132 13.05 -6.53 -5.50
N SER A 133 13.81 -7.63 -5.54
CA SER A 133 13.61 -8.70 -6.49
C SER A 133 12.20 -9.25 -6.26
N ASN A 134 11.31 -9.02 -7.22
CA ASN A 134 10.18 -9.90 -7.43
C ASN A 134 10.74 -11.32 -7.45
N LEU A 135 10.37 -12.15 -6.45
CA LEU A 135 10.46 -13.60 -6.58
C LEU A 135 9.52 -14.00 -7.73
N SER A 136 9.97 -13.85 -8.97
CA SER A 136 9.47 -14.65 -10.07
C SER A 136 10.11 -16.02 -9.89
N THR A 137 9.30 -16.96 -9.46
CA THR A 137 9.57 -18.39 -9.44
C THR A 137 10.17 -18.84 -10.76
N SER A 138 11.47 -19.14 -10.78
CA SER A 138 12.06 -20.04 -11.77
C SER A 138 11.69 -21.47 -11.36
N VAL A 139 10.74 -22.07 -12.07
CA VAL A 139 10.52 -23.52 -12.05
C VAL A 139 11.53 -24.13 -13.04
N PRO A 140 12.35 -25.12 -12.65
CA PRO A 140 13.25 -25.78 -13.59
C PRO A 140 12.49 -26.78 -14.48
N SER A 141 12.91 -26.92 -15.73
CA SER A 141 12.63 -28.10 -16.57
C SER A 141 13.66 -29.19 -16.29
#